data_AF-A0A8J4AFE3-F1
#
_entry.id   AF-A0A8J4AFE3-F1
#
_cell.length_a   1.000
_cell.length_b   1.000
_cell.length_c   1.000
_cell.angle_alpha   90.00
_cell.angle_beta   90.00
_cell.angle_gamma   90.00
#
_symmetry.space_group_name_H-M   'P 1'
#
loop_
_entity.id
_entity.type
_entity.pdbx_description
1 polymer ?
#
loop_
_entity_poly.entity_id
_entity_poly.type
_entity_poly.pdbx_seq_one_letter_code
_entity_poly.pdbx_strand_id
1 'polypeptide(L)'
;MTDVLSWAAEQLGCPVRRLRPLTGGTHARTELLATGDDREVVLRVFPAGDPAVRRETRVLPLLDGLAGLAPRLLAADPDGAATGRPTLLVSRLPGDGCLAPADPPSWARQLGRTLARIHAVPVGIELRDPLAAGPTGAGPTGPTVREHWHRLVAQPRVLTHLDYWSGNTLWVGDRLTGVVDWSGAAYAPRGFDVAWCRLDLILLYDSRIADVFTDAYRSAAGSLDDVELWDRSAAMHAYGQIETWAPNYAGLGRPDLDGPALRDRLTRWTDTLA
;
A
#
# COMPACT_ATOMS: atom_id res chain seq x y z
N MET A 1 14.66 27.04 11.37
CA MET A 1 14.43 25.83 10.58
C MET A 1 15.65 24.95 10.76
N THR A 2 15.47 23.78 11.36
CA THR A 2 16.55 22.86 11.72
C THR A 2 16.87 21.96 10.54
N ASP A 3 18.14 21.59 10.36
CA ASP A 3 18.51 20.55 9.40
C ASP A 3 17.79 19.23 9.74
N VAL A 4 17.33 18.50 8.73
CA VAL A 4 16.48 17.32 8.94
C VAL A 4 17.19 16.18 9.68
N LEU A 5 18.53 16.07 9.57
CA LEU A 5 19.28 15.08 10.36
C LEU A 5 19.44 15.51 11.80
N SER A 6 19.70 16.80 12.04
CA SER A 6 19.75 17.33 13.41
C SER A 6 18.40 17.13 14.10
N TRP A 7 17.30 17.41 13.40
CA TRP A 7 15.96 17.10 13.90
C TRP A 7 15.80 15.60 14.20
N ALA A 8 16.19 14.71 13.30
CA ALA A 8 16.09 13.27 13.55
C ALA A 8 16.94 12.82 14.75
N ALA A 9 18.16 13.37 14.91
CA ALA A 9 19.02 13.09 16.06
C ALA A 9 18.39 13.57 17.38
N GLU A 10 17.82 14.77 17.39
CA GLU A 10 17.09 15.32 18.54
C GLU A 10 15.90 14.44 18.93
N GLN A 11 15.08 14.04 17.95
CA GLN A 11 13.91 13.18 18.19
C GLN A 11 14.29 11.79 18.72
N LEU A 12 15.42 11.24 18.27
CA LEU A 12 15.91 9.92 18.69
C LEU A 12 16.81 9.95 19.93
N GLY A 13 17.21 11.14 20.40
CA GLY A 13 18.12 11.30 21.54
C GLY A 13 19.52 10.75 21.29
N CYS A 14 19.94 10.57 20.03
CA CYS A 14 21.27 10.05 19.68
C CYS A 14 21.74 10.59 18.32
N PRO A 15 23.05 10.60 18.04
CA PRO A 15 23.55 10.97 16.72
C PRO A 15 22.99 10.06 15.63
N VAL A 16 22.72 10.62 14.45
CA VAL A 16 22.32 9.86 13.26
C VAL A 16 23.20 10.20 12.07
N ARG A 17 23.39 9.23 11.17
CA ARG A 17 24.11 9.42 9.90
C ARG A 17 23.31 8.84 8.75
N ARG A 18 23.39 9.49 7.58
CA ARG A 18 22.83 8.96 6.33
C ARG A 18 23.61 7.72 5.91
N LEU A 19 22.90 6.65 5.55
CA LEU A 19 23.47 5.48 4.92
C LEU A 19 23.35 5.56 3.41
N ARG A 20 22.10 5.65 2.91
CA ARG A 20 21.78 5.68 1.49
C ARG A 20 20.37 6.20 1.23
N PRO A 21 20.09 6.75 0.04
CA PRO A 21 18.72 6.92 -0.41
C PRO A 21 18.05 5.55 -0.60
N LEU A 22 16.75 5.49 -0.35
CA LEU A 22 15.91 4.35 -0.72
C LEU A 22 15.14 4.71 -1.99
N THR A 23 15.26 3.85 -3.00
CA THR A 23 14.53 3.95 -4.27
C THR A 23 13.16 3.28 -4.12
N GLY A 24 12.15 3.77 -4.84
CA GLY A 24 10.81 3.16 -4.88
C GLY A 24 9.66 4.05 -4.37
N GLY A 25 9.96 5.16 -3.70
CA GLY A 25 8.95 6.18 -3.34
C GLY A 25 8.98 7.35 -4.32
N THR A 26 7.95 7.51 -5.14
CA THR A 26 7.83 8.63 -6.11
C THR A 26 7.30 9.92 -5.47
N HIS A 27 6.66 9.82 -4.30
CA HIS A 27 6.05 10.96 -3.60
C HIS A 27 6.88 11.57 -2.48
N ALA A 28 7.94 10.90 -2.01
CA ALA A 28 8.77 11.40 -0.93
C ALA A 28 10.25 11.06 -1.15
N ARG A 29 11.14 11.98 -0.76
CA ARG A 29 12.55 11.65 -0.61
C ARG A 29 12.67 10.74 0.60
N THR A 30 13.13 9.50 0.38
CA THR A 30 13.27 8.49 1.42
C THR A 30 14.73 8.14 1.62
N GLU A 31 15.19 8.19 2.87
CA GLU A 31 16.58 7.95 3.26
C GLU A 31 16.65 6.91 4.37
N LEU A 32 17.61 6.00 4.27
CA LEU A 32 17.99 5.11 5.34
C LEU A 32 19.04 5.79 6.21
N LEU A 33 18.78 5.87 7.51
CA LEU A 33 19.70 6.41 8.50
C LEU A 33 20.16 5.30 9.47
N ALA A 34 21.36 5.46 10.01
CA ALA A 34 21.84 4.70 11.16
C ALA A 34 21.92 5.62 12.39
N THR A 35 21.48 5.11 13.53
CA THR A 35 21.67 5.73 14.84
C THR A 35 23.05 5.42 15.41
N GLY A 36 23.43 6.09 16.51
CA GLY A 36 24.71 5.87 17.19
C GLY A 36 24.90 4.45 17.74
N ASP A 37 23.81 3.69 17.92
CA ASP A 37 23.79 2.26 18.28
C ASP A 37 23.55 1.33 17.06
N ASP A 38 23.80 1.83 15.85
CA ASP A 38 23.69 1.12 14.57
C ASP A 38 22.29 0.54 14.24
N ARG A 39 21.23 1.03 14.90
CA ARG A 39 19.86 0.73 14.47
C ARG A 39 19.53 1.51 13.19
N GLU A 40 18.90 0.82 12.26
CA GLU A 40 18.45 1.44 11.01
C GLU A 40 17.03 2.01 11.15
N VAL A 41 16.85 3.24 10.67
CA VAL A 41 15.57 3.95 10.64
C VAL A 41 15.36 4.57 9.27
N VAL A 42 14.11 4.82 8.91
CA VAL A 42 13.73 5.40 7.63
C VAL A 42 13.20 6.82 7.84
N LEU A 43 13.84 7.78 7.19
CA LEU A 43 13.42 9.17 7.13
C LEU A 43 12.70 9.42 5.79
N ARG A 44 11.51 10.00 5.84
CA ARG A 44 10.73 10.39 4.66
C ARG A 44 10.44 11.88 4.71
N VAL A 45 10.80 12.60 3.66
CA VAL A 45 10.56 14.04 3.50
C VAL A 45 9.66 14.26 2.28
N PHE A 46 8.52 14.89 2.52
CA PHE A 46 7.46 15.06 1.52
C PHE A 46 7.45 16.48 0.94
N PRO A 47 6.76 16.72 -0.19
CA PRO A 47 6.48 18.06 -0.68
C PRO A 47 5.72 18.92 0.35
N ALA A 48 5.86 20.24 0.25
CA ALA A 48 5.14 21.16 1.12
C ALA A 48 3.62 21.02 0.93
N GLY A 49 2.86 21.03 2.03
CA GLY A 49 1.40 20.88 2.01
C GLY A 49 0.90 19.45 1.78
N ASP A 50 1.79 18.46 1.64
CA ASP A 50 1.40 17.07 1.48
C ASP A 50 0.75 16.51 2.77
N PRO A 51 -0.46 15.92 2.70
CA PRO A 51 -1.16 15.41 3.86
C PRO A 51 -0.66 14.04 4.35
N ALA A 52 0.26 13.36 3.64
CA ALA A 52 0.69 11.99 3.93
C ALA A 52 1.17 11.81 5.37
N VAL A 53 2.01 12.73 5.88
CA VAL A 53 2.54 12.64 7.25
C VAL A 53 1.41 12.71 8.28
N ARG A 54 0.44 13.61 8.11
CA ARG A 54 -0.73 13.72 9.00
C ARG A 54 -1.60 12.46 8.96
N ARG A 55 -1.68 11.80 7.82
CA ARG A 55 -2.44 10.54 7.66
C ARG A 55 -1.71 9.39 8.35
N GLU A 56 -0.43 9.22 8.08
CA GLU A 56 0.37 8.14 8.65
C GLU A 56 0.52 8.25 10.18
N THR A 57 0.63 9.46 10.74
CA THR A 57 0.72 9.63 12.21
C THR A 57 -0.55 9.21 12.94
N ARG A 58 -1.70 9.14 12.27
CA ARG A 58 -2.95 8.60 12.85
C ARG A 58 -3.02 7.07 12.77
N VAL A 59 -2.40 6.47 11.75
CA VAL A 59 -2.55 5.04 11.44
C VAL A 59 -1.43 4.19 12.03
N LEU A 60 -0.17 4.63 11.93
CA LEU A 60 0.97 3.86 12.43
C LEU A 60 0.88 3.51 13.93
N PRO A 61 0.34 4.37 14.83
CA PRO A 61 0.10 3.98 16.22
C PRO A 61 -0.96 2.89 16.40
N LEU A 62 -1.98 2.82 15.52
CA LEU A 62 -2.98 1.74 15.57
C LEU A 62 -2.38 0.39 15.19
N LEU A 63 -1.46 0.39 14.22
CA LEU A 63 -0.75 -0.80 13.80
C LEU A 63 0.23 -1.27 14.88
N ASP A 64 0.86 -0.32 15.59
CA ASP A 64 1.92 -0.56 16.57
C ASP A 64 2.96 -1.59 16.11
N GLY A 65 3.39 -1.43 14.86
CA GLY A 65 4.34 -2.32 14.20
C GLY A 65 3.76 -3.67 13.72
N LEU A 66 2.49 -3.99 13.99
CA LEU A 66 1.76 -5.18 13.53
C LEU A 66 2.58 -6.49 13.64
N ALA A 67 3.12 -6.73 14.84
CA ALA A 67 4.04 -7.84 15.12
C ALA A 67 5.23 -7.93 14.13
N GLY A 68 5.77 -6.78 13.73
CA GLY A 68 6.88 -6.63 12.80
C GLY A 68 6.49 -6.47 11.33
N LEU A 69 5.20 -6.47 10.99
CA LEU A 69 4.74 -6.31 9.60
C LEU A 69 4.53 -4.86 9.18
N ALA A 70 4.46 -3.91 10.11
CA ALA A 70 4.27 -2.50 9.81
C ALA A 70 5.39 -1.67 10.44
N PRO A 71 5.77 -0.53 9.85
CA PRO A 71 6.72 0.36 10.49
C PRO A 71 6.11 0.95 11.78
N ARG A 72 6.95 1.15 12.80
CA ARG A 72 6.60 1.93 14.00
C ARG A 72 6.90 3.40 13.75
N LEU A 73 5.99 4.28 14.15
CA LEU A 73 6.21 5.72 14.16
C LEU A 73 7.24 6.06 15.24
N LEU A 74 8.32 6.76 14.86
CA LEU A 74 9.35 7.22 15.78
C LEU A 74 9.21 8.72 16.06
N ALA A 75 9.02 9.52 15.01
CA ALA A 75 8.77 10.94 15.10
C ALA A 75 8.07 11.47 13.84
N ALA A 76 7.45 12.64 13.95
CA ALA A 76 6.87 13.32 12.81
C ALA A 76 6.89 14.85 13.00
N ASP A 77 7.04 15.56 11.88
CA ASP A 77 6.81 16.99 11.74
C ASP A 77 5.79 17.18 10.60
N PRO A 78 4.47 17.04 10.88
CA PRO A 78 3.46 16.94 9.83
C PRO A 78 3.28 18.21 8.99
N ASP A 79 3.63 19.37 9.55
CA ASP A 79 3.52 20.67 8.88
C ASP A 79 4.87 21.21 8.39
N GLY A 80 5.97 20.55 8.74
CA GLY A 80 7.30 21.06 8.47
C GLY A 80 7.67 22.28 9.32
N ALA A 81 7.08 22.44 10.51
CA ALA A 81 7.33 23.59 11.36
C ALA A 81 8.79 23.61 11.87
N ALA A 82 9.38 22.45 12.08
CA ALA A 82 10.77 22.30 12.51
C ALA A 82 11.72 22.13 11.32
N THR A 83 11.38 21.25 10.38
CA THR A 83 12.26 20.80 9.29
C THR A 83 12.05 21.53 7.96
N GLY A 84 11.01 22.38 7.87
CA GLY A 84 10.64 23.14 6.67
C GLY A 84 9.74 22.38 5.68
N ARG A 85 9.52 21.08 5.88
CA ARG A 85 8.65 20.23 5.04
C ARG A 85 8.03 19.11 5.86
N PRO A 86 6.84 18.59 5.49
CA PRO A 86 6.29 17.43 6.16
C PRO A 86 7.31 16.29 6.21
N THR A 87 7.65 15.85 7.41
CA THR A 87 8.73 14.88 7.64
C THR A 87 8.24 13.77 8.57
N LEU A 88 8.59 12.54 8.25
CA LEU A 88 8.22 11.34 8.99
C LEU A 88 9.46 10.49 9.26
N LEU A 89 9.60 9.99 10.48
CA LEU A 89 10.66 9.08 10.89
C LEU A 89 10.04 7.80 11.42
N VAL A 90 10.41 6.66 10.84
CA VAL A 90 9.85 5.34 11.19
C VAL A 90 10.91 4.27 11.33
N SER A 91 10.58 3.18 12.01
CA SER A 91 11.47 2.01 12.07
C SER A 91 11.68 1.38 10.70
N ARG A 92 12.90 0.89 10.42
CA ARG A 92 13.15 0.06 9.23
C ARG A 92 12.55 -1.34 9.43
N LEU A 93 11.74 -1.79 8.46
CA LEU A 93 11.36 -3.20 8.31
C LEU A 93 12.44 -3.96 7.54
N PRO A 94 12.66 -5.27 7.74
CA PRO A 94 13.63 -6.01 6.94
C PRO A 94 13.09 -6.37 5.55
N GLY A 95 13.99 -6.58 4.58
CA GLY A 95 13.65 -7.07 3.24
C GLY A 95 13.47 -6.00 2.17
N ASP A 96 13.30 -6.44 0.94
CA ASP A 96 13.20 -5.61 -0.27
C ASP A 96 11.89 -5.92 -1.04
N GLY A 97 11.51 -5.04 -1.97
CA GLY A 97 10.37 -5.29 -2.85
C GLY A 97 10.64 -6.46 -3.80
N CYS A 98 9.62 -7.28 -4.08
CA CYS A 98 9.74 -8.45 -4.95
C CYS A 98 8.48 -8.63 -5.80
N LEU A 99 8.62 -8.44 -7.12
CA LEU A 99 7.55 -8.65 -8.11
C LEU A 99 7.79 -9.86 -9.03
N ALA A 100 8.84 -10.63 -8.74
CA ALA A 100 9.21 -11.86 -9.45
C ALA A 100 9.64 -12.97 -8.47
N PRO A 101 8.77 -13.37 -7.51
CA PRO A 101 9.02 -14.52 -6.64
C PRO A 101 9.27 -15.81 -7.43
N ALA A 102 10.09 -16.70 -6.84
CA ALA A 102 10.30 -18.05 -7.38
C ALA A 102 9.03 -18.94 -7.30
N ASP A 103 8.15 -18.70 -6.33
CA ASP A 103 6.87 -19.39 -6.14
C ASP A 103 5.72 -18.36 -6.01
N PRO A 104 5.12 -17.92 -7.14
CA PRO A 104 4.02 -16.97 -7.13
C PRO A 104 2.78 -17.42 -6.32
N PRO A 105 2.35 -18.70 -6.36
CA PRO A 105 1.30 -19.18 -5.46
C PRO A 105 1.61 -19.02 -3.97
N SER A 106 2.83 -19.31 -3.52
CA SER A 106 3.21 -19.12 -2.11
C SER A 106 3.23 -17.65 -1.70
N TRP A 107 3.72 -16.81 -2.59
CA TRP A 107 3.73 -15.37 -2.46
C TRP A 107 2.30 -14.80 -2.32
N ALA A 108 1.38 -15.19 -3.22
CA ALA A 108 -0.03 -14.80 -3.16
C ALA A 108 -0.74 -15.26 -1.87
N ARG A 109 -0.45 -16.49 -1.38
CA ARG A 109 -0.98 -16.96 -0.09
C ARG A 109 -0.56 -16.08 1.08
N GLN A 110 0.70 -15.64 1.08
CA GLN A 110 1.24 -14.77 2.14
C GLN A 110 0.66 -13.36 2.09
N LEU A 111 0.45 -12.81 0.89
CA LEU A 111 -0.28 -11.54 0.71
C LEU A 111 -1.69 -11.64 1.32
N GLY A 112 -2.45 -12.67 0.98
CA GLY A 112 -3.83 -12.84 1.47
C GLY A 112 -3.91 -12.95 2.99
N ARG A 113 -3.03 -13.77 3.59
CA ARG A 113 -2.95 -13.91 5.05
C ARG A 113 -2.48 -12.64 5.76
N THR A 114 -1.58 -11.89 5.13
CA THR A 114 -1.08 -10.63 5.68
C THR A 114 -2.17 -9.57 5.66
N LEU A 115 -2.92 -9.45 4.56
CA LEU A 115 -4.04 -8.53 4.48
C LEU A 115 -5.12 -8.85 5.52
N ALA A 116 -5.42 -10.14 5.73
CA ALA A 116 -6.35 -10.55 6.78
C ALA A 116 -5.89 -10.08 8.19
N ARG A 117 -4.59 -10.13 8.48
CA ARG A 117 -4.03 -9.61 9.75
C ARG A 117 -4.17 -8.10 9.87
N ILE A 118 -4.00 -7.37 8.77
CA ILE A 118 -4.20 -5.90 8.73
C ILE A 118 -5.67 -5.57 9.00
N HIS A 119 -6.59 -6.23 8.31
CA HIS A 119 -8.03 -6.02 8.45
C HIS A 119 -8.58 -6.40 9.84
N ALA A 120 -7.85 -7.23 10.60
CA ALA A 120 -8.20 -7.58 11.97
C ALA A 120 -7.80 -6.53 13.02
N VAL A 121 -7.02 -5.50 12.65
CA VAL A 121 -6.62 -4.43 13.56
C VAL A 121 -7.85 -3.59 13.95
N PRO A 122 -8.18 -3.46 15.25
CA PRO A 122 -9.29 -2.64 15.70
C PRO A 122 -9.06 -1.16 15.39
N VAL A 123 -10.07 -0.51 14.81
CA VAL A 123 -10.06 0.95 14.58
C VAL A 123 -10.94 1.60 15.64
N GLY A 124 -10.31 2.26 16.61
CA GLY A 124 -11.00 2.98 17.71
C GLY A 124 -11.05 4.50 17.52
N ILE A 125 -10.64 4.99 16.35
CA ILE A 125 -10.58 6.42 16.04
C ILE A 125 -11.29 6.69 14.71
N GLU A 126 -11.75 7.92 14.53
CA GLU A 126 -12.20 8.36 13.21
C GLU A 126 -11.00 8.36 12.24
N LEU A 127 -11.19 7.84 11.04
CA LEU A 127 -10.23 7.88 9.94
C LEU A 127 -10.92 8.47 8.71
N ARG A 128 -10.16 8.78 7.65
CA ARG A 128 -10.74 9.29 6.40
C ARG A 128 -11.78 8.30 5.87
N ASP A 129 -12.81 8.85 5.22
CA ASP A 129 -13.77 8.06 4.46
C ASP A 129 -13.47 8.17 2.95
N PRO A 130 -12.93 7.12 2.31
CA PRO A 130 -12.66 7.16 0.87
C PRO A 130 -13.95 7.13 0.04
N LEU A 131 -15.09 6.77 0.63
CA LEU A 131 -16.38 6.66 -0.05
C LEU A 131 -17.08 8.02 -0.21
N ALA A 132 -16.64 9.05 0.51
CA ALA A 132 -17.28 10.36 0.52
C ALA A 132 -17.33 11.02 -0.88
N ALA A 133 -16.36 10.72 -1.75
CA ALA A 133 -16.31 11.23 -3.11
C ALA A 133 -17.20 10.43 -4.11
N GLY A 134 -17.81 9.32 -3.68
CA GLY A 134 -18.57 8.41 -4.54
C GLY A 134 -17.68 7.55 -5.45
N PRO A 135 -18.27 6.80 -6.39
CA PRO A 135 -17.53 5.98 -7.33
C PRO A 135 -16.75 6.86 -8.32
N THR A 136 -15.42 6.74 -8.34
CA THR A 136 -14.53 7.52 -9.21
C THR A 136 -13.77 6.62 -10.18
N GLY A 137 -13.59 7.10 -11.41
CA GLY A 137 -12.93 6.36 -12.49
C GLY A 137 -13.78 6.27 -13.75
N ALA A 138 -13.19 5.69 -14.79
CA ALA A 138 -13.78 5.56 -16.11
C ALA A 138 -13.66 4.11 -16.61
N GLY A 139 -14.16 3.83 -17.80
CA GLY A 139 -13.99 2.52 -18.44
C GLY A 139 -15.23 1.62 -18.43
N PRO A 140 -15.12 0.43 -19.06
CA PRO A 140 -16.26 -0.40 -19.44
C PRO A 140 -17.12 -0.88 -18.27
N THR A 141 -16.50 -1.16 -17.12
CA THR A 141 -17.21 -1.66 -15.92
C THR A 141 -17.92 -0.56 -15.13
N GLY A 142 -17.68 0.72 -15.47
CA GLY A 142 -18.13 1.84 -14.68
C GLY A 142 -19.65 1.99 -14.52
N PRO A 143 -20.49 1.76 -15.55
CA PRO A 143 -21.94 1.78 -15.39
C PRO A 143 -22.44 0.80 -14.32
N THR A 144 -21.98 -0.46 -14.35
CA THR A 144 -22.37 -1.48 -13.37
C THR A 144 -21.91 -1.13 -11.95
N VAL A 145 -20.69 -0.61 -11.80
CA VAL A 145 -20.17 -0.19 -10.48
C VAL A 145 -21.03 0.94 -9.91
N ARG A 146 -21.41 1.93 -10.75
CA ARG A 146 -22.26 3.06 -10.33
C ARG A 146 -23.66 2.60 -9.95
N GLU A 147 -24.25 1.71 -10.72
CA GLU A 147 -25.58 1.14 -10.45
C GLU A 147 -25.60 0.38 -9.10
N HIS A 148 -24.56 -0.41 -8.82
CA HIS A 148 -24.47 -1.25 -7.64
C HIS A 148 -23.62 -0.67 -6.50
N TRP A 149 -23.25 0.62 -6.57
CA TRP A 149 -22.39 1.26 -5.57
C TRP A 149 -22.92 1.11 -4.13
N HIS A 150 -24.24 1.18 -3.97
CA HIS A 150 -24.92 1.00 -2.69
C HIS A 150 -24.62 -0.35 -2.01
N ARG A 151 -24.33 -1.41 -2.78
CA ARG A 151 -23.93 -2.72 -2.23
C ARG A 151 -22.52 -2.69 -1.66
N LEU A 152 -21.59 -2.03 -2.36
CA LEU A 152 -20.20 -1.90 -1.94
C LEU A 152 -20.06 -1.07 -0.65
N VAL A 153 -20.76 0.06 -0.57
CA VAL A 153 -20.71 0.95 0.61
C VAL A 153 -21.37 0.34 1.85
N ALA A 154 -22.31 -0.59 1.67
CA ALA A 154 -23.00 -1.27 2.77
C ALA A 154 -22.15 -2.40 3.38
N GLN A 155 -21.02 -2.78 2.77
CA GLN A 155 -20.17 -3.85 3.27
C GLN A 155 -19.44 -3.46 4.57
N PRO A 156 -19.11 -4.44 5.44
CA PRO A 156 -18.37 -4.21 6.67
C PRO A 156 -17.04 -3.47 6.44
N ARG A 157 -16.80 -2.46 7.27
CA ARG A 157 -15.60 -1.61 7.23
C ARG A 157 -14.54 -2.15 8.18
N VAL A 158 -13.28 -2.05 7.76
CA VAL A 158 -12.09 -2.45 8.52
C VAL A 158 -10.99 -1.40 8.32
N LEU A 159 -9.87 -1.54 9.03
CA LEU A 159 -8.66 -0.82 8.66
C LEU A 159 -8.23 -1.27 7.27
N THR A 160 -8.25 -0.38 6.28
CA THR A 160 -7.80 -0.65 4.91
C THR A 160 -6.58 0.19 4.57
N HIS A 161 -5.63 -0.38 3.84
CA HIS A 161 -4.44 0.30 3.32
C HIS A 161 -4.76 1.29 2.19
N LEU A 162 -5.72 0.94 1.33
CA LEU A 162 -6.12 1.63 0.08
C LEU A 162 -5.05 1.75 -1.00
N ASP A 163 -3.90 1.14 -0.77
CA ASP A 163 -2.84 0.96 -1.77
C ASP A 163 -2.13 -0.38 -1.52
N TYR A 164 -2.91 -1.43 -1.22
CA TYR A 164 -2.38 -2.75 -0.95
C TYR A 164 -2.10 -3.48 -2.28
N TRP A 165 -0.93 -3.22 -2.84
CA TRP A 165 -0.37 -3.95 -3.99
C TRP A 165 1.00 -4.52 -3.61
N SER A 166 1.50 -5.45 -4.42
CA SER A 166 2.75 -6.15 -4.17
C SER A 166 3.97 -5.26 -3.98
N GLY A 167 4.04 -4.11 -4.66
CA GLY A 167 5.16 -3.17 -4.55
C GLY A 167 5.29 -2.48 -3.19
N ASN A 168 4.22 -2.47 -2.39
CA ASN A 168 4.23 -1.97 -1.02
C ASN A 168 4.54 -3.07 0.02
N THR A 169 4.99 -4.25 -0.43
CA THR A 169 5.37 -5.36 0.44
C THR A 169 6.86 -5.65 0.39
N LEU A 170 7.42 -6.07 1.53
CA LEU A 170 8.83 -6.37 1.69
C LEU A 170 9.04 -7.86 1.96
N TRP A 171 10.14 -8.39 1.41
CA TRP A 171 10.44 -9.81 1.41
C TRP A 171 11.89 -10.08 1.80
N VAL A 172 12.11 -11.17 2.55
CA VAL A 172 13.43 -11.76 2.78
C VAL A 172 13.36 -13.20 2.30
N GLY A 173 14.06 -13.48 1.20
CA GLY A 173 13.91 -14.76 0.50
C GLY A 173 12.46 -14.94 0.01
N ASP A 174 11.81 -16.00 0.46
CA ASP A 174 10.42 -16.35 0.12
C ASP A 174 9.39 -15.90 1.17
N ARG A 175 9.82 -15.14 2.20
CA ARG A 175 8.97 -14.75 3.32
C ARG A 175 8.61 -13.27 3.28
N LEU A 176 7.32 -12.97 3.39
CA LEU A 176 6.81 -11.61 3.58
C LEU A 176 7.22 -11.11 4.97
N THR A 177 7.87 -9.96 5.02
CA THR A 177 8.40 -9.35 6.24
C THR A 177 7.81 -7.98 6.57
N GLY A 178 7.15 -7.32 5.62
CA GLY A 178 6.63 -5.98 5.88
C GLY A 178 5.65 -5.45 4.85
N VAL A 179 4.87 -4.45 5.27
CA VAL A 179 3.98 -3.64 4.44
C VAL A 179 4.22 -2.17 4.77
N VAL A 180 4.43 -1.36 3.73
CA VAL A 180 4.84 0.05 3.83
C VAL A 180 3.88 0.97 3.07
N ASP A 181 4.06 2.28 3.23
CA ASP A 181 3.26 3.34 2.61
C ASP A 181 1.78 3.40 3.06
N TRP A 182 1.60 3.64 4.35
CA TRP A 182 0.28 3.71 4.99
C TRP A 182 -0.42 5.06 4.81
N SER A 183 0.08 5.93 3.92
CA SER A 183 -0.46 7.29 3.69
C SER A 183 -1.88 7.28 3.12
N GLY A 184 -2.25 6.20 2.43
CA GLY A 184 -3.59 5.96 1.91
C GLY A 184 -4.59 5.43 2.93
N ALA A 185 -4.14 4.93 4.08
CA ALA A 185 -4.97 4.10 4.94
C ALA A 185 -6.21 4.81 5.49
N ALA A 186 -7.27 4.03 5.70
CA ALA A 186 -8.61 4.51 6.02
C ALA A 186 -9.43 3.46 6.76
N TYR A 187 -10.63 3.86 7.16
CA TYR A 187 -11.66 2.91 7.60
C TYR A 187 -12.65 2.68 6.47
N ALA A 188 -12.57 1.55 5.77
CA ALA A 188 -13.35 1.33 4.53
C ALA A 188 -13.72 -0.14 4.35
N PRO A 189 -14.64 -0.47 3.43
CA PRO A 189 -14.92 -1.84 3.07
C PRO A 189 -13.65 -2.60 2.64
N ARG A 190 -13.45 -3.79 3.19
CA ARG A 190 -12.27 -4.63 2.94
C ARG A 190 -12.04 -5.00 1.47
N GLY A 191 -13.08 -4.93 0.65
CA GLY A 191 -13.00 -5.24 -0.78
C GLY A 191 -12.14 -4.25 -1.58
N PHE A 192 -11.89 -3.04 -1.07
CA PHE A 192 -10.93 -2.10 -1.68
C PHE A 192 -9.54 -2.73 -1.79
N ASP A 193 -8.97 -3.16 -0.66
CA ASP A 193 -7.62 -3.72 -0.65
C ASP A 193 -7.56 -5.07 -1.37
N VAL A 194 -8.60 -5.90 -1.22
CA VAL A 194 -8.65 -7.21 -1.88
C VAL A 194 -8.66 -7.05 -3.40
N ALA A 195 -9.54 -6.22 -3.96
CA ALA A 195 -9.60 -6.05 -5.41
C ALA A 195 -8.39 -5.29 -5.96
N TRP A 196 -7.81 -4.37 -5.19
CA TRP A 196 -6.57 -3.68 -5.60
C TRP A 196 -5.40 -4.66 -5.74
N CYS A 197 -5.25 -5.56 -4.76
CA CYS A 197 -4.23 -6.60 -4.83
C CYS A 197 -4.52 -7.63 -5.92
N ARG A 198 -5.79 -8.03 -6.11
CA ARG A 198 -6.17 -8.92 -7.21
C ARG A 198 -5.85 -8.33 -8.58
N LEU A 199 -6.14 -7.05 -8.81
CA LEU A 199 -5.77 -6.35 -10.03
C LEU A 199 -4.26 -6.44 -10.26
N ASP A 200 -3.44 -6.10 -9.26
CA ASP A 200 -1.99 -6.20 -9.34
C ASP A 200 -1.50 -7.62 -9.67
N LEU A 201 -2.03 -8.65 -9.00
CA LEU A 201 -1.68 -10.05 -9.26
C LEU A 201 -2.06 -10.50 -10.68
N ILE A 202 -3.18 -10.02 -11.22
CA ILE A 202 -3.62 -10.30 -12.60
C ILE A 202 -2.71 -9.59 -13.59
N LEU A 203 -2.34 -8.34 -13.32
CA LEU A 203 -1.39 -7.59 -14.15
C LEU A 203 0.00 -8.23 -14.13
N LEU A 204 0.46 -8.77 -13.00
CA LEU A 204 1.75 -9.44 -12.89
C LEU A 204 1.75 -10.82 -13.55
N TYR A 205 0.67 -11.56 -13.38
CA TYR A 205 0.52 -12.97 -13.72
C TYR A 205 -0.80 -13.24 -14.45
N ASP A 206 -1.79 -13.77 -13.75
CA ASP A 206 -3.11 -14.16 -14.25
C ASP A 206 -4.12 -14.28 -13.08
N SER A 207 -5.38 -14.56 -13.42
CA SER A 207 -6.46 -14.73 -12.44
C SER A 207 -6.22 -15.88 -11.46
N ARG A 208 -5.49 -16.92 -11.85
CA ARG A 208 -5.22 -18.08 -10.98
C ARG A 208 -4.42 -17.67 -9.76
N ILE A 209 -3.44 -16.78 -9.92
CA ILE A 209 -2.65 -16.26 -8.79
C ILE A 209 -3.51 -15.34 -7.90
N ALA A 210 -4.36 -14.51 -8.50
CA ALA A 210 -5.29 -13.67 -7.75
C ALA A 210 -6.32 -14.50 -6.95
N ASP A 211 -6.73 -15.67 -7.45
CA ASP A 211 -7.64 -16.56 -6.76
C ASP A 211 -6.96 -17.27 -5.58
N VAL A 212 -5.71 -17.70 -5.73
CA VAL A 212 -4.89 -18.23 -4.62
C VAL A 212 -4.77 -17.21 -3.49
N PHE A 213 -4.59 -15.92 -3.82
CA PHE A 213 -4.60 -14.83 -2.85
C PHE A 213 -5.97 -14.70 -2.15
N THR A 214 -7.06 -14.65 -2.93
CA THR A 214 -8.43 -14.51 -2.38
C THR A 214 -8.79 -15.67 -1.48
N ASP A 215 -8.43 -16.90 -1.82
CA ASP A 215 -8.71 -18.09 -1.02
C ASP A 215 -7.93 -18.08 0.29
N ALA A 216 -6.66 -17.67 0.26
CA ALA A 216 -5.86 -17.51 1.47
C ALA A 216 -6.42 -16.42 2.38
N TYR A 217 -6.88 -15.30 1.81
CA TYR A 217 -7.55 -14.23 2.55
C TYR A 217 -8.86 -14.74 3.17
N ARG A 218 -9.73 -15.40 2.40
CA ARG A 218 -11.01 -15.95 2.88
C ARG A 218 -10.83 -16.97 3.99
N SER A 219 -9.83 -17.83 3.86
CA SER A 219 -9.49 -18.81 4.89
C SER A 219 -9.09 -18.16 6.22
N ALA A 220 -8.56 -16.94 6.20
CA ALA A 220 -8.10 -16.23 7.40
C ALA A 220 -9.10 -15.19 7.94
N ALA A 221 -9.88 -14.55 7.06
CA ALA A 221 -10.76 -13.41 7.38
C ALA A 221 -12.27 -13.71 7.20
N GLY A 222 -12.64 -14.94 6.80
CA GLY A 222 -14.02 -15.34 6.52
C GLY A 222 -14.46 -15.05 5.08
N SER A 223 -15.74 -15.27 4.79
CA SER A 223 -16.32 -15.05 3.45
C SER A 223 -16.06 -13.63 2.96
N LEU A 224 -16.05 -13.43 1.64
CA LEU A 224 -16.00 -12.12 1.01
C LEU A 224 -17.03 -12.10 -0.12
N ASP A 225 -18.00 -11.20 0.01
CA ASP A 225 -19.11 -11.05 -0.91
C ASP A 225 -18.79 -10.04 -2.01
N ASP A 226 -19.47 -10.16 -3.15
CA ASP A 226 -19.37 -9.26 -4.30
C ASP A 226 -17.95 -9.06 -4.84
N VAL A 227 -17.10 -10.10 -4.79
CA VAL A 227 -15.70 -10.03 -5.30
C VAL A 227 -15.64 -9.51 -6.73
N GLU A 228 -16.52 -9.98 -7.61
CA GLU A 228 -16.56 -9.52 -8.99
C GLU A 228 -16.92 -8.03 -9.11
N LEU A 229 -17.82 -7.51 -8.26
CA LEU A 229 -18.18 -6.09 -8.27
C LEU A 229 -17.03 -5.22 -7.73
N TRP A 230 -16.27 -5.74 -6.75
CA TRP A 230 -15.03 -5.11 -6.28
C TRP A 230 -13.95 -5.11 -7.37
N ASP A 231 -13.77 -6.22 -8.08
CA ASP A 231 -12.85 -6.34 -9.23
C ASP A 231 -13.22 -5.32 -10.33
N ARG A 232 -14.51 -5.21 -10.66
CA ARG A 232 -15.04 -4.17 -11.57
C ARG A 232 -14.72 -2.75 -11.09
N SER A 233 -14.82 -2.49 -9.79
CA SER A 233 -14.49 -1.20 -9.17
C SER A 233 -13.00 -0.89 -9.28
N ALA A 234 -12.12 -1.86 -9.03
CA ALA A 234 -10.68 -1.69 -9.18
C ALA A 234 -10.30 -1.44 -10.65
N ALA A 235 -10.87 -2.21 -11.59
CA ALA A 235 -10.68 -2.01 -13.02
C ALA A 235 -11.13 -0.60 -13.48
N MET A 236 -12.31 -0.14 -13.04
CA MET A 236 -12.81 1.21 -13.33
C MET A 236 -11.85 2.29 -12.83
N HIS A 237 -11.29 2.11 -11.62
CA HIS A 237 -10.37 3.09 -11.04
C HIS A 237 -9.03 3.11 -11.78
N ALA A 238 -8.50 1.94 -12.18
CA ALA A 238 -7.24 1.83 -12.91
C ALA A 238 -7.34 2.28 -14.38
N TYR A 239 -8.53 2.20 -14.99
CA TYR A 239 -8.70 2.29 -16.43
C TYR A 239 -8.09 3.51 -17.09
N GLY A 240 -8.21 4.71 -16.48
CA GLY A 240 -7.71 5.95 -17.09
C GLY A 240 -6.21 6.19 -16.92
N GLN A 241 -5.53 5.39 -16.09
CA GLN A 241 -4.19 5.68 -15.60
C GLN A 241 -3.23 4.49 -15.69
N ILE A 242 -3.70 3.33 -16.13
CA ILE A 242 -2.96 2.07 -16.04
C ILE A 242 -1.56 2.14 -16.69
N GLU A 243 -1.42 2.82 -17.83
CA GLU A 243 -0.14 2.94 -18.52
C GLU A 243 0.89 3.74 -17.71
N THR A 244 0.43 4.66 -16.85
CA THR A 244 1.30 5.49 -16.02
C THR A 244 1.98 4.72 -14.90
N TRP A 245 1.56 3.47 -14.64
CA TRP A 245 2.12 2.63 -13.58
C TRP A 245 3.36 1.85 -14.01
N ALA A 246 3.68 1.81 -15.31
CA ALA A 246 4.85 1.09 -15.84
C ALA A 246 6.17 1.38 -15.09
N PRO A 247 6.50 2.65 -14.73
CA PRO A 247 7.72 2.95 -13.97
C PRO A 247 7.77 2.27 -12.60
N ASN A 248 6.63 2.05 -11.94
CA ASN A 248 6.56 1.40 -10.64
C ASN A 248 6.95 -0.09 -10.74
N TYR A 249 6.44 -0.78 -11.76
CA TYR A 249 6.79 -2.18 -12.04
C TYR A 249 8.25 -2.31 -12.50
N ALA A 250 8.70 -1.43 -13.40
CA ALA A 250 10.09 -1.42 -13.87
C ALA A 250 11.09 -1.19 -12.72
N GLY A 251 10.78 -0.26 -11.81
CA GLY A 251 11.59 0.03 -10.62
C GLY A 251 11.72 -1.15 -9.64
N LEU A 252 10.86 -2.16 -9.77
CA LEU A 252 10.86 -3.38 -8.96
C LEU A 252 11.16 -4.65 -9.78
N GLY A 253 11.81 -4.50 -10.94
CA GLY A 253 12.36 -5.62 -11.71
C GLY A 253 11.38 -6.24 -12.71
N ARG A 254 10.29 -5.56 -13.06
CA ARG A 254 9.31 -5.98 -14.08
C ARG A 254 9.22 -4.98 -15.24
N PRO A 255 10.32 -4.73 -15.98
CA PRO A 255 10.32 -3.82 -17.13
C PRO A 255 9.49 -4.36 -18.31
N ASP A 256 9.12 -5.64 -18.29
CA ASP A 256 8.21 -6.27 -19.25
C ASP A 256 6.77 -5.76 -19.14
N LEU A 257 6.41 -5.14 -18.00
CA LEU A 257 5.12 -4.51 -17.77
C LEU A 257 5.16 -3.03 -18.14
N ASP A 258 5.42 -2.76 -19.42
CA ASP A 258 5.31 -1.42 -19.98
C ASP A 258 3.83 -0.97 -20.11
N GLY A 259 3.63 0.29 -20.50
CA GLY A 259 2.29 0.87 -20.62
C GLY A 259 1.35 0.05 -21.52
N PRO A 260 1.76 -0.28 -22.77
CA PRO A 260 0.98 -1.16 -23.65
C PRO A 260 0.69 -2.54 -23.04
N ALA A 261 1.66 -3.20 -22.41
CA ALA A 261 1.46 -4.51 -21.79
C ALA A 261 0.45 -4.44 -20.62
N LEU A 262 0.54 -3.41 -19.78
CA LEU A 262 -0.40 -3.19 -18.69
C LEU A 262 -1.82 -2.91 -19.20
N ARG A 263 -1.94 -2.08 -20.26
CA ARG A 263 -3.23 -1.83 -20.92
C ARG A 263 -3.84 -3.12 -21.47
N ASP A 264 -3.07 -3.91 -22.21
CA ASP A 264 -3.54 -5.18 -22.78
C ASP A 264 -4.06 -6.13 -21.69
N ARG A 265 -3.30 -6.30 -20.61
CA ARG A 265 -3.70 -7.16 -19.48
C ARG A 265 -4.96 -6.64 -18.79
N LEU A 266 -5.06 -5.34 -18.54
CA LEU A 266 -6.27 -4.74 -17.96
C LEU A 266 -7.50 -4.92 -18.88
N THR A 267 -7.35 -4.69 -20.18
CA THR A 267 -8.43 -4.88 -21.15
C THR A 267 -8.91 -6.33 -21.16
N ARG A 268 -7.99 -7.29 -21.30
CA ARG A 268 -8.34 -8.73 -21.27
C ARG A 268 -9.06 -9.13 -20.00
N TRP A 269 -8.64 -8.60 -18.84
CA TRP A 269 -9.34 -8.87 -17.59
C TRP A 269 -10.72 -8.20 -17.56
N THR A 270 -10.83 -6.95 -17.99
CA THR A 270 -12.09 -6.20 -18.04
C THR A 270 -13.11 -6.90 -18.93
N ASP A 271 -12.69 -7.50 -20.04
CA ASP A 271 -13.56 -8.28 -20.93
C ASP A 271 -14.14 -9.53 -20.26
N THR A 272 -13.47 -10.10 -19.25
CA THR A 272 -14.02 -11.21 -18.45
C THR A 272 -15.02 -10.76 -17.39
N LEU A 273 -15.09 -9.45 -17.12
CA LEU A 273 -16.00 -8.82 -16.16
C LEU A 273 -17.18 -8.12 -16.86
N ALA A 274 -17.24 -8.12 -18.19
CA ALA A 274 -18.24 -7.42 -18.98
C ALA A 274 -19.57 -8.17 -19.02
#